data_AF-A0A6J4XBB5-F1
#
_entry.id   AF-A0A6J4XBB5-F1
#
_cell.length_a   1.000
_cell.length_b   1.000
_cell.length_c   1.000
_cell.angle_alpha   90.00
_cell.angle_beta   90.00
_cell.angle_gamma   90.00
#
_symmetry.space_group_name_H-M   'P 1'
#
loop_
_entity.id
_entity.type
_entity.pdbx_description
1 polymer ?
#
loop_
_entity_poly.entity_id
_entity_poly.type
_entity_poly.pdbx_seq_one_letter_code
_entity_poly.pdbx_strand_id
1 'polypeptide(L)'
;MIKKIISGGQPGVEIAALDAAIRLDIPHAGWCYKDRKIDGGILAKKYNVKEIDNPSYFQRLEKNIVDSEGTVVLSYGQLVIGSRAVREIAEKNDKPYLNVNLSKHPLDHAIALTRKWMTKHEISAIYFTGTKTGGGLSPNVYDEVIQVIEGICGVAREQFLGFEEQDKDTSM
;
A
#
# COMPACT_ATOMS: atom_id res chain seq x y z
N MET A 1 -12.16 2.84 -5.14
CA MET A 1 -11.77 2.74 -3.71
C MET A 1 -10.89 1.52 -3.50
N ILE A 2 -9.99 1.56 -2.50
CA ILE A 2 -9.19 0.39 -2.12
C ILE A 2 -10.10 -0.59 -1.39
N LYS A 3 -10.17 -1.83 -1.87
CA LYS A 3 -10.94 -2.93 -1.26
C LYS A 3 -10.04 -3.90 -0.50
N LYS A 4 -8.74 -3.94 -0.84
CA LYS A 4 -7.77 -4.80 -0.18
C LYS A 4 -6.37 -4.21 -0.26
N ILE A 5 -5.63 -4.29 0.85
CA ILE A 5 -4.22 -3.92 0.90
C ILE A 5 -3.37 -5.20 0.96
N ILE A 6 -2.41 -5.30 0.07
CA ILE A 6 -1.41 -6.37 0.06
C ILE A 6 -0.09 -5.78 0.52
N SER A 7 0.64 -6.48 1.39
CA SER A 7 1.96 -6.08 1.85
C SER A 7 2.68 -7.24 2.52
N GLY A 8 4.00 -7.27 2.41
CA GLY A 8 4.84 -8.27 3.07
C GLY A 8 5.37 -7.84 4.46
N GLY A 9 5.02 -6.65 4.94
CA GLY A 9 5.28 -6.18 6.30
C GLY A 9 6.73 -5.79 6.65
N GLN A 10 7.62 -5.58 5.68
CA GLN A 10 8.96 -5.04 5.99
C GLN A 10 8.87 -3.62 6.62
N PRO A 11 9.87 -3.20 7.42
CA PRO A 11 9.90 -1.85 7.97
C PRO A 11 9.84 -0.78 6.87
N GLY A 12 9.10 0.30 7.10
CA GLY A 12 8.87 1.38 6.12
C GLY A 12 7.48 1.31 5.51
N VAL A 13 7.40 1.41 4.17
CA VAL A 13 6.11 1.46 3.45
C VAL A 13 5.23 0.25 3.76
N GLU A 14 5.82 -0.94 3.80
CA GLU A 14 5.05 -2.18 3.89
C GLU A 14 4.33 -2.32 5.25
N ILE A 15 5.00 -2.05 6.36
CA ILE A 15 4.36 -2.11 7.68
C ILE A 15 3.34 -0.98 7.86
N ALA A 16 3.64 0.22 7.35
CA ALA A 16 2.73 1.36 7.39
C ALA A 16 1.44 1.08 6.61
N ALA A 17 1.54 0.40 5.46
CA ALA A 17 0.37 -0.01 4.68
C ALA A 17 -0.51 -1.01 5.42
N LEU A 18 0.07 -1.98 6.12
CA LEU A 18 -0.69 -2.93 6.94
C LEU A 18 -1.38 -2.24 8.12
N ASP A 19 -0.70 -1.32 8.79
CA ASP A 19 -1.30 -0.54 9.88
C ASP A 19 -2.41 0.39 9.37
N ALA A 20 -2.23 1.05 8.23
CA ALA A 20 -3.29 1.85 7.59
C ALA A 20 -4.52 0.99 7.27
N ALA A 21 -4.31 -0.23 6.75
CA ALA A 21 -5.40 -1.14 6.47
C ALA A 21 -6.21 -1.49 7.73
N ILE A 22 -5.53 -1.78 8.84
CA ILE A 22 -6.18 -2.06 10.13
C ILE A 22 -6.94 -0.82 10.63
N ARG A 23 -6.34 0.38 10.58
CA ARG A 23 -6.97 1.63 11.03
C ARG A 23 -8.24 1.96 10.24
N LEU A 24 -8.26 1.60 8.97
CA LEU A 24 -9.34 1.90 8.03
C LEU A 24 -10.37 0.76 7.88
N ASP A 25 -10.21 -0.34 8.63
CA ASP A 25 -10.99 -1.56 8.48
C ASP A 25 -11.00 -2.11 7.04
N ILE A 26 -9.87 -1.96 6.34
CA ILE A 26 -9.67 -2.51 5.00
C ILE A 26 -9.08 -3.92 5.14
N PRO A 27 -9.65 -4.94 4.45
CA PRO A 27 -9.05 -6.26 4.37
C PRO A 27 -7.59 -6.17 3.93
N HIS A 28 -6.69 -6.82 4.67
CA HIS A 28 -5.28 -6.88 4.31
C HIS A 28 -4.79 -8.33 4.19
N ALA A 29 -3.81 -8.53 3.31
CA ALA A 29 -3.14 -9.81 3.12
C ALA A 29 -1.69 -9.61 2.64
N GLY A 30 -1.01 -10.71 2.32
CA GLY A 30 0.27 -10.66 1.61
C GLY A 30 1.16 -11.86 1.94
N TRP A 31 2.38 -11.80 1.45
CA TRP A 31 3.38 -12.85 1.60
C TRP A 31 4.62 -12.31 2.31
N CYS A 32 4.94 -12.90 3.45
CA CYS A 32 6.13 -12.62 4.25
C CYS A 32 7.12 -13.80 4.20
N TYR A 33 8.34 -13.57 4.68
CA TYR A 33 9.32 -14.66 4.79
C TYR A 33 8.88 -15.67 5.86
N LYS A 34 9.45 -16.88 5.79
CA LYS A 34 9.37 -17.89 6.85
C LYS A 34 9.62 -17.29 8.24
N ASP A 35 8.91 -17.80 9.24
CA ASP A 35 8.96 -17.35 10.63
C ASP A 35 8.59 -15.86 10.78
N ARG A 36 7.89 -15.32 9.77
CA ARG A 36 7.48 -13.91 9.66
C ARG A 36 8.66 -12.95 9.78
N LYS A 37 9.85 -13.36 9.32
CA LYS A 37 11.09 -12.59 9.44
C LYS A 37 11.00 -11.26 8.67
N ILE A 38 11.43 -10.19 9.32
CA ILE A 38 11.59 -8.85 8.75
C ILE A 38 12.94 -8.25 9.14
N ASP A 39 13.36 -7.17 8.48
CA ASP A 39 14.54 -6.43 8.90
C ASP A 39 14.37 -5.95 10.35
N GLY A 40 15.32 -6.30 11.21
CA GLY A 40 15.29 -5.89 12.62
C GLY A 40 14.32 -6.67 13.52
N GLY A 41 13.64 -7.73 13.05
CA GLY A 41 12.79 -8.53 13.94
C GLY A 41 11.82 -9.51 13.29
N ILE A 42 10.70 -9.73 13.97
CA ILE A 42 9.62 -10.65 13.58
C ILE A 42 8.34 -9.83 13.42
N LEU A 43 7.63 -10.03 12.31
CA LEU A 43 6.38 -9.35 12.02
C LEU A 43 5.26 -9.84 12.95
N ALA A 44 4.60 -8.90 13.62
CA ALA A 44 3.56 -9.18 14.61
C ALA A 44 2.42 -10.08 14.08
N LYS A 45 1.84 -10.92 14.94
CA LYS A 45 0.78 -11.88 14.56
C LYS A 45 -0.55 -11.24 14.13
N LYS A 46 -0.76 -9.95 14.45
CA LYS A 46 -1.98 -9.21 14.10
C LYS A 46 -2.21 -9.06 12.59
N TYR A 47 -1.17 -9.24 11.76
CA TYR A 47 -1.26 -9.07 10.31
C TYR A 47 -1.60 -10.38 9.59
N ASN A 48 -2.63 -10.33 8.74
CA ASN A 48 -3.15 -11.45 7.94
C ASN A 48 -2.26 -11.81 6.73
N VAL A 49 -0.95 -11.95 6.94
CA VAL A 49 0.01 -12.35 5.89
C VAL A 49 0.38 -13.82 6.01
N LYS A 50 0.59 -14.46 4.86
CA LYS A 50 1.02 -15.85 4.72
C LYS A 50 2.55 -15.93 4.63
N GLU A 51 3.11 -17.03 5.12
CA GLU A 51 4.54 -17.30 4.97
C GLU A 51 4.80 -18.00 3.64
N ILE A 52 5.93 -17.66 3.03
CA ILE A 52 6.53 -18.46 1.96
C ILE A 52 7.85 -19.03 2.48
N ASP A 53 8.06 -20.33 2.29
CA ASP A 53 9.23 -21.03 2.80
C ASP A 53 10.45 -20.80 1.91
N ASN A 54 11.55 -20.32 2.51
CA ASN A 54 12.83 -20.05 1.86
C ASN A 54 12.78 -19.30 0.50
N PRO A 55 11.95 -18.25 0.33
CA PRO A 55 11.95 -17.50 -0.92
C PRO A 55 13.23 -16.68 -1.07
N SER A 56 13.66 -16.49 -2.30
CA SER A 56 14.49 -15.35 -2.63
C SER A 56 13.71 -14.05 -2.44
N TYR A 57 14.43 -12.94 -2.31
CA TYR A 57 13.83 -11.60 -2.29
C TYR A 57 12.85 -11.38 -3.47
N PHE A 58 13.26 -11.79 -4.68
CA PHE A 58 12.45 -11.65 -5.89
C PHE A 58 11.20 -12.52 -5.87
N GLN A 59 11.28 -13.77 -5.37
CA GLN A 59 10.12 -14.66 -5.27
C GLN A 59 9.06 -14.12 -4.31
N ARG A 60 9.47 -13.51 -3.20
CA ARG A 60 8.53 -12.88 -2.27
C ARG A 60 7.87 -11.64 -2.88
N LEU A 61 8.64 -10.81 -3.60
CA LEU A 61 8.09 -9.68 -4.34
C LEU A 61 7.08 -10.14 -5.40
N GLU A 62 7.47 -11.11 -6.23
CA GLU A 62 6.62 -11.64 -7.31
C GLU A 62 5.29 -12.18 -6.77
N LYS A 63 5.29 -12.90 -5.65
CA LYS A 63 4.04 -13.36 -5.01
C LYS A 63 3.12 -12.22 -4.60
N ASN A 64 3.66 -11.15 -3.99
CA ASN A 64 2.84 -10.00 -3.61
C ASN A 64 2.32 -9.20 -4.82
N ILE A 65 3.12 -9.12 -5.89
CA ILE A 65 2.76 -8.45 -7.15
C ILE A 65 1.69 -9.24 -7.92
N VAL A 66 1.84 -10.57 -8.00
CA VAL A 66 0.90 -11.43 -8.75
C VAL A 66 -0.45 -11.51 -8.05
N ASP A 67 -0.48 -11.57 -6.72
CA ASP A 67 -1.70 -11.64 -5.92
C ASP A 67 -2.42 -10.29 -5.77
N SER A 68 -1.83 -9.19 -6.26
CA SER A 68 -2.47 -7.87 -6.32
C SER A 68 -3.03 -7.56 -7.71
N GLU A 69 -3.91 -6.58 -7.78
CA GLU A 69 -4.39 -6.02 -9.05
C GLU A 69 -3.42 -4.94 -9.58
N GLY A 70 -2.62 -4.35 -8.69
CA GLY A 70 -1.56 -3.43 -9.07
C GLY A 70 -0.57 -3.19 -7.94
N THR A 71 0.58 -2.61 -8.26
CA THR A 71 1.64 -2.30 -7.30
C THR A 71 1.94 -0.80 -7.25
N VAL A 72 1.93 -0.24 -6.04
CA VAL A 72 2.35 1.13 -5.76
C VAL A 72 3.66 1.09 -4.97
N VAL A 73 4.70 1.68 -5.54
CA VAL A 73 5.97 1.93 -4.87
C VAL A 73 5.99 3.35 -4.34
N LEU A 74 6.08 3.51 -3.02
CA LEU A 74 6.27 4.80 -2.37
C LEU A 74 7.76 4.97 -2.03
N SER A 75 8.40 5.99 -2.60
CA SER A 75 9.85 6.17 -2.53
C SER A 75 10.24 7.57 -2.05
N TYR A 76 11.46 7.70 -1.52
CA TYR A 76 12.11 8.97 -1.20
C TYR A 76 13.47 9.02 -1.89
N GLY A 77 13.75 10.05 -2.66
CA GLY A 77 15.01 10.19 -3.37
C GLY A 77 15.14 9.25 -4.58
N GLN A 78 16.38 9.02 -5.02
CA GLN A 78 16.66 8.27 -6.24
C GLN A 78 16.48 6.76 -6.00
N LEU A 79 15.82 6.11 -6.96
CA LEU A 79 15.36 4.72 -6.89
C LEU A 79 16.49 3.74 -6.53
N VAL A 80 16.50 3.31 -5.27
CA VAL A 80 17.35 2.21 -4.80
C VAL A 80 16.85 0.91 -5.47
N ILE A 81 17.80 0.04 -5.83
CA ILE A 81 17.72 -1.25 -6.55
C ILE A 81 16.37 -2.00 -6.43
N GLY A 82 15.74 -2.02 -5.25
CA GLY A 82 14.46 -2.69 -5.01
C GLY A 82 13.31 -2.20 -5.90
N SER A 83 13.23 -0.91 -6.20
CA SER A 83 12.17 -0.37 -7.08
C SER A 83 12.28 -0.84 -8.54
N ARG A 84 13.52 -1.02 -9.04
CA ARG A 84 13.75 -1.57 -10.38
C ARG A 84 13.26 -3.01 -10.45
N ALA A 85 13.57 -3.82 -9.44
CA ALA A 85 13.10 -5.20 -9.35
C ALA A 85 11.57 -5.29 -9.33
N VAL A 86 10.89 -4.44 -8.54
CA VAL A 86 9.42 -4.42 -8.49
C VAL A 86 8.84 -4.07 -9.87
N ARG A 87 9.41 -3.06 -10.56
CA ARG A 87 8.96 -2.69 -11.92
C ARG A 87 9.14 -3.85 -12.91
N GLU A 88 10.34 -4.43 -12.97
CA GLU A 88 10.67 -5.53 -13.90
C GLU A 88 9.76 -6.75 -13.67
N ILE A 89 9.48 -7.09 -12.41
CA ILE A 89 8.57 -8.19 -12.06
C ILE A 89 7.12 -7.85 -12.43
N ALA A 90 6.66 -6.62 -12.19
CA ALA A 90 5.31 -6.19 -12.55
C ALA A 90 5.11 -6.20 -14.07
N GLU A 91 6.07 -5.66 -14.84
CA GLU A 91 6.07 -5.69 -16.30
C GLU A 91 6.07 -7.13 -16.83
N LYS A 92 6.91 -8.01 -16.28
CA LYS A 92 6.97 -9.43 -16.65
C LYS A 92 5.64 -10.18 -16.42
N ASN A 93 4.86 -9.77 -15.43
CA ASN A 93 3.60 -10.42 -15.05
C ASN A 93 2.35 -9.64 -15.52
N ASP A 94 2.51 -8.67 -16.43
CA ASP A 94 1.44 -7.81 -16.95
C ASP A 94 0.61 -7.11 -15.85
N LYS A 95 1.27 -6.73 -14.75
CA LYS A 95 0.64 -6.04 -13.62
C LYS A 95 0.85 -4.53 -13.70
N PRO A 96 -0.21 -3.72 -13.52
CA PRO A 96 -0.08 -2.28 -13.35
C PRO A 96 0.94 -1.92 -12.26
N TYR A 97 1.80 -0.96 -12.58
CA TYR A 97 2.83 -0.45 -11.67
C TYR A 97 2.79 1.08 -11.62
N LEU A 98 2.89 1.64 -10.41
CA LEU A 98 3.05 3.07 -10.17
C LEU A 98 4.19 3.29 -9.17
N ASN A 99 5.09 4.21 -9.49
CA ASN A 99 6.07 4.72 -8.54
C ASN A 99 5.76 6.16 -8.20
N VAL A 100 5.65 6.48 -6.91
CA VAL A 100 5.42 7.82 -6.41
C VAL A 100 6.58 8.21 -5.51
N ASN A 101 7.25 9.30 -5.85
CA ASN A 101 8.34 9.85 -5.07
C ASN A 101 7.81 10.93 -4.11
N LEU A 102 7.70 10.57 -2.83
CA LEU A 102 7.20 11.43 -1.76
C LEU A 102 8.17 12.57 -1.41
N SER A 103 9.45 12.50 -1.81
CA SER A 103 10.38 13.61 -1.62
C SER A 103 10.30 14.69 -2.71
N LYS A 104 9.52 14.46 -3.78
CA LYS A 104 9.42 15.39 -4.92
C LYS A 104 8.08 16.11 -5.01
N HIS A 105 7.07 15.59 -4.33
CA HIS A 105 5.70 16.07 -4.45
C HIS A 105 5.01 16.10 -3.08
N PRO A 106 4.12 17.08 -2.83
CA PRO A 106 3.25 17.06 -1.66
C PRO A 106 2.39 15.79 -1.62
N LEU A 107 1.95 15.38 -0.42
CA LEU A 107 1.15 14.16 -0.24
C LEU A 107 -0.16 14.20 -1.04
N ASP A 108 -0.81 15.37 -1.14
CA ASP A 108 -2.04 15.54 -1.94
C ASP A 108 -1.84 15.18 -3.42
N HIS A 109 -0.66 15.50 -3.96
CA HIS A 109 -0.30 15.11 -5.32
C HIS A 109 -0.12 13.60 -5.42
N ALA A 110 0.55 12.97 -4.45
CA ALA A 110 0.71 11.51 -4.40
C ALA A 110 -0.65 10.80 -4.33
N ILE A 111 -1.57 11.32 -3.52
CA ILE A 111 -2.94 10.83 -3.38
C ILE A 111 -3.71 10.94 -4.71
N ALA A 112 -3.71 12.13 -5.32
CA ALA A 112 -4.42 12.37 -6.58
C ALA A 112 -3.86 11.52 -7.73
N LEU A 113 -2.54 11.42 -7.83
CA LEU A 113 -1.85 10.58 -8.82
C LEU A 113 -2.22 9.10 -8.65
N THR A 114 -2.17 8.60 -7.43
CA THR A 114 -2.48 7.20 -7.14
C THR A 114 -3.94 6.88 -7.45
N ARG A 115 -4.88 7.76 -7.08
CA ARG A 115 -6.30 7.62 -7.44
C ARG A 115 -6.53 7.60 -8.95
N LYS A 116 -5.94 8.55 -9.67
CA LYS A 116 -6.06 8.63 -11.14
C LYS A 116 -5.55 7.35 -11.78
N TRP A 117 -4.43 6.83 -11.30
CA TRP A 117 -3.86 5.56 -11.76
C TRP A 117 -4.78 4.38 -11.42
N MET A 118 -5.31 4.30 -10.19
CA MET A 118 -6.26 3.25 -9.81
C MET A 118 -7.51 3.24 -10.71
N THR A 119 -8.10 4.40 -10.97
CA THR A 119 -9.28 4.52 -11.86
C THR A 119 -8.95 4.11 -13.27
N LYS A 120 -7.79 4.52 -13.80
CA LYS A 120 -7.36 4.17 -15.17
C LYS A 120 -7.21 2.65 -15.36
N HIS A 121 -6.77 1.94 -14.33
CA HIS A 121 -6.50 0.51 -14.40
C HIS A 121 -7.62 -0.36 -13.78
N GLU A 122 -8.70 0.26 -13.29
CA GLU A 122 -9.84 -0.42 -12.64
C GLU A 122 -9.45 -1.33 -11.46
N ILE A 123 -8.47 -0.88 -10.66
CA ILE A 123 -7.88 -1.68 -9.57
C ILE A 123 -8.33 -1.21 -8.19
N SER A 124 -8.39 -2.17 -7.27
CA SER A 124 -8.87 -2.02 -5.90
C SER A 124 -8.12 -2.87 -4.86
N ALA A 125 -7.38 -3.91 -5.29
CA ALA A 125 -6.46 -4.68 -4.46
C ALA A 125 -5.00 -4.29 -4.76
N ILE A 126 -4.38 -3.51 -3.87
CA ILE A 126 -3.09 -2.86 -4.16
C ILE A 126 -2.00 -3.41 -3.25
N TYR A 127 -0.87 -3.79 -3.85
CA TYR A 127 0.36 -4.02 -3.12
C TYR A 127 1.10 -2.69 -2.91
N PHE A 128 1.28 -2.29 -1.65
CA PHE A 128 2.13 -1.15 -1.29
C PHE A 128 3.50 -1.63 -0.85
N THR A 129 4.57 -1.09 -1.45
CA THR A 129 5.96 -1.35 -1.07
C THR A 129 6.84 -0.13 -1.35
N GLY A 130 8.13 -0.20 -1.01
CA GLY A 130 9.07 0.88 -1.31
C GLY A 130 10.11 1.12 -0.23
N THR A 131 10.36 2.39 0.10
CA THR A 131 11.45 2.80 1.00
C THR A 131 11.32 2.13 2.37
N LYS A 132 12.44 1.60 2.88
CA LYS A 132 12.55 1.02 4.22
C LYS A 132 12.91 2.08 5.27
N THR A 133 12.48 1.87 6.52
CA THR A 133 12.93 2.67 7.67
C THR A 133 14.39 2.35 8.02
N GLY A 134 15.14 3.33 8.53
CA GLY A 134 16.50 3.13 9.09
C GLY A 134 17.66 3.49 8.15
N GLY A 135 17.39 3.84 6.88
CA GLY A 135 18.43 4.27 5.93
C GLY A 135 18.81 5.75 6.00
N GLY A 136 18.32 6.52 6.98
CA GLY A 136 18.54 7.97 7.11
C GLY A 136 17.86 8.85 6.03
N LEU A 137 17.21 8.22 5.05
CA LEU A 137 16.62 8.91 3.89
C LEU A 137 15.24 9.52 4.16
N SER A 138 14.55 9.12 5.22
CA SER A 138 13.12 9.46 5.41
C SER A 138 12.68 9.31 6.88
N PRO A 139 12.74 10.38 7.70
CA PRO A 139 12.29 10.30 9.09
C PRO A 139 10.79 9.99 9.23
N ASN A 140 9.98 10.35 8.23
CA ASN A 140 8.51 10.31 8.32
C ASN A 140 7.84 9.27 7.40
N VAL A 141 8.58 8.30 6.85
CA VAL A 141 8.04 7.31 5.89
C VAL A 141 6.77 6.62 6.37
N TYR A 142 6.71 6.30 7.67
CA TYR A 142 5.56 5.61 8.23
C TYR A 142 4.30 6.48 8.21
N ASP A 143 4.39 7.69 8.75
CA ASP A 143 3.24 8.60 8.85
C ASP A 143 2.75 9.11 7.51
N GLU A 144 3.67 9.38 6.57
CA GLU A 144 3.32 9.85 5.23
C GLU A 144 2.64 8.75 4.40
N VAL A 145 3.06 7.48 4.53
CA VAL A 145 2.40 6.34 3.87
C VAL A 145 0.97 6.19 4.39
N ILE A 146 0.76 6.31 5.69
CA ILE A 146 -0.57 6.26 6.29
C ILE A 146 -1.43 7.40 5.76
N GLN A 147 -0.94 8.64 5.78
CA GLN A 147 -1.66 9.80 5.25
C GLN A 147 -2.00 9.65 3.77
N VAL A 148 -1.11 9.08 2.95
CA VAL A 148 -1.42 8.80 1.55
C VAL A 148 -2.55 7.78 1.42
N ILE A 149 -2.53 6.68 2.18
CA ILE A 149 -3.56 5.64 2.10
C ILE A 149 -4.92 6.15 2.63
N GLU A 150 -4.91 6.82 3.79
CA GLU A 150 -6.09 7.49 4.35
C GLU A 150 -6.62 8.53 3.36
N GLY A 151 -5.72 9.33 2.80
CA GLY A 151 -5.99 10.33 1.79
C GLY A 151 -6.61 9.74 0.55
N ILE A 152 -6.17 8.57 0.06
CA ILE A 152 -6.77 7.84 -1.08
C ILE A 152 -8.18 7.34 -0.75
N CYS A 153 -8.45 6.97 0.50
CA CYS A 153 -9.76 6.50 0.95
C CYS A 153 -10.72 7.64 1.37
N GLY A 154 -10.19 8.81 1.76
CA GLY A 154 -10.92 9.90 2.41
C GLY A 154 -12.00 10.60 1.58
N VAL A 155 -11.77 10.85 0.27
CA VAL A 155 -12.76 11.53 -0.59
C VAL A 155 -14.02 10.69 -0.77
N ALA A 156 -13.93 9.38 -0.61
CA ALA A 156 -15.12 8.54 -0.62
C ALA A 156 -15.87 8.57 0.71
N ARG A 157 -15.21 8.78 1.86
CA ARG A 157 -15.91 8.92 3.16
C ARG A 157 -16.77 10.17 3.21
N GLU A 158 -16.34 11.27 2.59
CA GLU A 158 -17.20 12.46 2.43
C GLU A 158 -18.40 12.18 1.50
N GLN A 159 -18.24 11.36 0.46
CA GLN A 159 -19.36 10.96 -0.40
C GLN A 159 -20.32 9.95 0.26
N PHE A 160 -19.82 9.08 1.15
CA PHE A 160 -20.63 8.11 1.90
C PHE A 160 -21.33 8.71 3.13
N LEU A 161 -20.77 9.75 3.76
CA LEU A 161 -21.40 10.49 4.86
C LEU A 161 -22.29 11.65 4.38
N GLY A 162 -22.27 11.97 3.09
CA GLY A 162 -23.02 13.08 2.49
C GLY A 162 -24.49 12.79 2.15
N PHE A 163 -25.02 11.61 2.46
CA PHE A 163 -26.43 11.25 2.25
C PHE A 163 -26.96 10.33 3.37
N GLU A 164 -27.09 10.88 4.57
CA GLU A 164 -28.24 10.54 5.41
C GLU A 164 -29.25 11.67 5.24
N GLU A 165 -30.02 11.63 4.14
CA GLU A 165 -31.25 12.44 4.05
C GLU A 165 -32.15 12.01 5.21
N GLN A 166 -32.38 12.95 6.13
CA GLN A 166 -33.47 12.88 7.09
C GLN A 166 -34.80 12.97 6.34
N ASP A 167 -35.22 11.86 5.73
CA ASP A 167 -36.63 11.63 5.44
C ASP A 167 -37.25 10.93 6.65
N LYS A 168 -37.73 11.73 7.60
CA LYS A 168 -38.84 11.33 8.48
C LYS A 168 -39.80 12.49 8.75
N ASP A 169 -40.97 12.29 8.15
CA ASP A 169 -42.30 12.74 8.55
C ASP A 169 -42.66 14.22 8.44
N THR A 170 -43.24 14.50 7.28
CA THR A 170 -44.54 15.18 7.17
C THR A 170 -45.55 14.61 8.18
N SER A 171 -45.98 15.39 9.17
CA SER A 171 -47.37 15.37 9.66
C SER A 171 -47.67 16.50 10.66
N MET A 172 -48.74 17.24 10.30
CA MET A 172 -49.53 18.26 11.01
C MET A 172 -49.03 19.71 11.02
#